data_AF-A0A010JLE4-F1
#
_entry.id   AF-A0A010JLE4-F1
#
_cell.length_a   1.000
_cell.length_b   1.000
_cell.length_c   1.000
_cell.angle_alpha   90.00
_cell.angle_beta   90.00
_cell.angle_gamma   90.00
#
_symmetry.space_group_name_H-M   'P 1'
#
loop_
_entity.id
_entity.type
_entity.pdbx_description
1 polymer ?
#
loop_
_entity_poly.entity_id
_entity_poly.type
_entity_poly.pdbx_seq_one_letter_code
_entity_poly.pdbx_strand_id
1 'polypeptide(L)'
;MDHNAIAVTTYRGNTIENTHIANIVVVDAENGRLLYSFGHPYRHTLARSAAKPIQALAIMETGAFEKFGFDNADLALICASHSSEDIHINQTKAMLSKIQCQESDMCCGGHIPLSEDVYKKWIKSDFIAGPICNNCSGKHVGMIGGALALNAPVKDYDCLRHPMQIHVKRVMEELINLPAKDLDWAIDGCNLPTPAFL
;
A
#
# COMPACT_ATOMS: atom_id res chain seq x y z
N MET A 1 -5.05 -4.03 31.09
CA MET A 1 -6.00 -4.48 30.05
C MET A 1 -5.47 -5.81 29.54
N ASP A 2 -6.34 -6.76 29.22
CA ASP A 2 -5.90 -8.04 28.69
C ASP A 2 -5.38 -7.84 27.26
N HIS A 3 -4.07 -7.97 27.07
CA HIS A 3 -3.40 -7.68 25.79
C HIS A 3 -3.66 -8.76 24.73
N ASN A 4 -4.39 -9.84 25.07
CA ASN A 4 -4.78 -10.93 24.17
C ASN A 4 -6.30 -11.09 24.08
N ALA A 5 -7.02 -9.98 23.91
CA ALA A 5 -8.47 -10.00 23.81
C ALA A 5 -8.95 -10.77 22.57
N ILE A 6 -9.72 -11.86 22.78
CA ILE A 6 -10.31 -12.66 21.71
C ILE A 6 -11.49 -11.89 21.11
N ALA A 7 -11.34 -11.44 19.86
CA ALA A 7 -12.34 -10.66 19.14
C ALA A 7 -13.36 -11.56 18.42
N VAL A 8 -12.92 -12.70 17.91
CA VAL A 8 -13.77 -13.65 17.17
C VAL A 8 -13.48 -15.06 17.64
N THR A 9 -14.53 -15.82 17.95
CA THR A 9 -14.47 -17.25 18.24
C THR A 9 -15.32 -17.98 17.22
N THR A 10 -14.73 -18.97 16.54
CA THR A 10 -15.45 -19.87 15.63
C THR A 10 -15.59 -21.23 16.28
N TYR A 11 -16.72 -21.89 16.04
CA TYR A 11 -17.06 -23.17 16.65
C TYR A 11 -17.29 -24.24 15.58
N ARG A 12 -16.89 -25.47 15.88
CA ARG A 12 -17.31 -26.66 15.14
C ARG A 12 -18.21 -27.48 16.06
N GLY A 13 -19.52 -27.40 15.83
CA GLY A 13 -20.51 -27.87 16.80
C GLY A 13 -20.41 -27.07 18.10
N ASN A 14 -20.22 -27.73 19.23
CA ASN A 14 -20.11 -27.09 20.55
C ASN A 14 -18.66 -26.83 20.99
N THR A 15 -17.68 -27.17 20.16
CA THR A 15 -16.25 -27.01 20.49
C THR A 15 -15.70 -25.76 19.82
N ILE A 16 -14.92 -24.96 20.56
CA ILE A 16 -14.16 -23.84 20.01
C ILE A 16 -13.14 -24.40 19.02
N GLU A 17 -13.24 -23.98 17.76
CA GLU A 17 -12.32 -24.39 16.69
C GLU A 17 -11.18 -23.40 16.52
N ASN A 18 -11.48 -22.10 16.38
CA ASN A 18 -10.47 -21.05 16.29
C ASN A 18 -10.85 -19.83 17.13
N THR A 19 -9.82 -19.12 17.60
CA THR A 19 -9.94 -17.81 18.25
C THR A 19 -9.04 -16.81 17.52
N HIS A 20 -9.55 -15.60 17.26
CA HIS A 20 -8.81 -14.52 16.61
C HIS A 20 -8.69 -13.33 17.56
N ILE A 21 -7.47 -12.83 17.74
CA ILE A 21 -7.18 -11.64 18.54
C ILE A 21 -7.21 -10.42 17.61
N ALA A 22 -7.79 -9.32 18.07
CA ALA A 22 -7.78 -8.05 17.34
C ALA A 22 -7.45 -6.89 18.27
N ASN A 23 -6.88 -5.84 17.68
CA ASN A 23 -6.72 -4.54 18.31
C ASN A 23 -7.53 -3.55 17.49
N ILE A 24 -8.48 -2.87 18.12
CA ILE A 24 -9.42 -1.97 17.46
C ILE A 24 -9.42 -0.66 18.22
N VAL A 25 -9.35 0.43 17.48
CA VAL A 25 -9.47 1.79 18.00
C VAL A 25 -10.53 2.54 17.22
N VAL A 26 -11.34 3.31 17.92
CA VAL A 26 -12.26 4.28 17.33
C VAL A 26 -11.87 5.64 17.86
N VAL A 27 -11.59 6.57 16.95
CA VAL A 27 -11.20 7.95 17.28
C VAL A 27 -12.21 8.93 16.69
N ASP A 28 -12.35 10.09 17.30
CA ASP A 28 -13.07 11.18 16.64
C ASP A 28 -12.22 11.80 15.51
N ALA A 29 -12.89 12.34 14.50
CA ALA A 29 -12.22 12.89 13.33
C ALA A 29 -11.63 14.31 13.53
N GLU A 30 -12.07 15.04 14.56
CA GLU A 30 -11.69 16.44 14.76
C GLU A 30 -10.34 16.56 15.48
N ASN A 31 -10.14 15.77 16.53
CA ASN A 31 -8.99 15.84 17.43
C ASN A 31 -8.27 14.49 17.59
N GLY A 32 -8.77 13.41 16.99
CA GLY A 32 -8.19 12.08 17.13
C GLY A 32 -8.32 11.48 18.54
N ARG A 33 -9.25 11.96 19.37
CA ARG A 33 -9.45 11.43 20.73
C ARG A 33 -9.96 10.00 20.65
N LEU A 34 -9.33 9.10 21.40
CA LEU A 34 -9.80 7.73 21.56
C LEU A 34 -11.19 7.71 22.19
N LEU A 35 -12.18 7.23 21.44
CA LEU A 35 -13.57 7.07 21.88
C LEU A 35 -13.84 5.66 22.39
N TYR A 36 -13.25 4.65 21.74
CA TYR A 36 -13.38 3.25 22.12
C TYR A 36 -12.14 2.47 21.74
N SER A 37 -11.83 1.43 22.51
CA SER A 37 -10.80 0.47 22.15
C SER A 37 -11.17 -0.96 22.54
N PHE A 38 -10.64 -1.91 21.77
CA PHE A 38 -10.65 -3.34 22.07
C PHE A 38 -9.22 -3.88 21.89
N GLY A 39 -8.74 -4.70 22.83
CA GLY A 39 -7.34 -5.16 22.85
C GLY A 39 -6.36 -4.07 23.27
N HIS A 40 -5.19 -4.02 22.63
CA HIS A 40 -4.13 -3.04 22.88
C HIS A 40 -4.20 -1.87 21.87
N PRO A 41 -4.72 -0.68 22.25
CA PRO A 41 -4.92 0.43 21.33
C PRO A 41 -3.62 1.04 20.78
N TYR A 42 -2.56 1.02 21.58
CA TYR A 42 -1.22 1.49 21.22
C TYR A 42 -0.30 0.32 20.89
N ARG A 43 -0.73 -0.61 20.04
CA ARG A 43 0.15 -1.69 19.61
C ARG A 43 0.91 -1.24 18.38
N HIS A 44 2.24 -1.34 18.44
CA HIS A 44 3.07 -1.01 17.30
C HIS A 44 2.74 -1.92 16.11
N THR A 45 2.25 -1.32 15.02
CA THR A 45 1.58 -2.01 13.93
C THR A 45 2.11 -1.52 12.58
N LEU A 46 2.41 -2.47 11.69
CA LEU A 46 2.72 -2.20 10.29
C LEU A 46 1.46 -1.73 9.58
N ALA A 47 1.45 -0.50 9.05
CA ALA A 47 0.32 0.01 8.28
C ALA A 47 0.11 -0.76 6.97
N ARG A 48 1.20 -1.27 6.37
CA ARG A 48 1.19 -1.98 5.08
C ARG A 48 0.42 -1.18 4.03
N SER A 49 -0.44 -1.84 3.26
CA SER A 49 -1.24 -1.19 2.22
C SER A 49 -2.21 -0.12 2.73
N ALA A 50 -2.50 -0.02 4.04
CA ALA A 50 -3.30 1.08 4.57
C ALA A 50 -2.58 2.43 4.48
N ALA A 51 -1.25 2.45 4.30
CA ALA A 51 -0.48 3.68 4.11
C ALA A 51 -0.61 4.30 2.70
N LYS A 52 -1.26 3.62 1.75
CA LYS A 52 -1.34 4.03 0.34
C LYS A 52 -1.91 5.44 0.12
N PRO A 53 -2.97 5.90 0.82
CA PRO A 53 -3.45 7.28 0.67
C PRO A 53 -2.39 8.33 1.02
N ILE A 54 -1.59 8.09 2.06
CA ILE A 54 -0.49 8.99 2.44
C ILE A 54 0.63 8.93 1.41
N GLN A 55 0.95 7.75 0.91
CA GLN A 55 1.91 7.56 -0.19
C GLN A 55 1.45 8.26 -1.48
N ALA A 56 0.15 8.25 -1.77
CA ALA A 56 -0.44 8.95 -2.91
C ALA A 56 -0.31 10.47 -2.75
N LEU A 57 -0.57 11.01 -1.55
CA LEU A 57 -0.33 12.41 -1.23
C LEU A 57 1.14 12.77 -1.46
N ALA A 58 2.07 11.95 -0.97
CA ALA A 58 3.50 12.17 -1.18
C ALA A 58 3.88 12.20 -2.67
N ILE A 59 3.26 11.37 -3.52
CA ILE A 59 3.47 11.41 -4.97
C ILE A 59 2.87 12.69 -5.58
N MET A 60 1.71 13.14 -5.11
CA MET A 60 1.10 14.39 -5.57
C MET A 60 1.96 15.60 -5.22
N GLU A 61 2.53 15.65 -4.01
CA GLU A 61 3.39 16.75 -3.56
C GLU A 61 4.66 16.93 -4.39
N THR A 62 5.12 15.90 -5.09
CA THR A 62 6.26 16.04 -6.02
C THR A 62 5.87 16.76 -7.32
N GLY A 63 4.58 17.01 -7.57
CA GLY A 63 4.05 17.53 -8.84
C GLY A 63 3.99 16.49 -9.95
N ALA A 64 4.04 15.19 -9.62
CA ALA A 64 4.01 14.12 -10.63
C ALA A 64 2.66 14.07 -11.38
N PHE A 65 1.57 14.41 -10.70
CA PHE A 65 0.24 14.37 -11.29
C PHE A 65 0.10 15.38 -12.43
N GLU A 66 0.52 16.61 -12.20
CA GLU A 66 0.51 17.67 -13.20
C GLU A 66 1.55 17.40 -14.30
N LYS A 67 2.75 16.97 -13.92
CA LYS A 67 3.86 16.72 -14.86
C LYS A 67 3.55 15.62 -15.88
N PHE A 68 2.89 14.54 -15.46
CA PHE A 68 2.63 13.36 -16.29
C PHE A 68 1.16 13.18 -16.66
N GLY A 69 0.28 14.09 -16.23
CA GLY A 69 -1.15 14.01 -16.49
C GLY A 69 -1.81 12.81 -15.82
N PHE A 70 -1.46 12.53 -14.57
CA PHE A 70 -2.22 11.56 -13.78
C PHE A 70 -3.58 12.13 -13.39
N ASP A 71 -4.60 11.27 -13.44
CA ASP A 71 -5.99 11.63 -13.18
C ASP A 71 -6.58 10.86 -11.98
N ASN A 72 -7.89 11.01 -11.76
CA ASN A 72 -8.57 10.36 -10.64
C ASN A 72 -8.58 8.82 -10.73
N ALA A 73 -8.53 8.24 -11.93
CA ALA A 73 -8.44 6.80 -12.08
C ALA A 73 -7.03 6.31 -11.69
N ASP A 74 -6.00 7.07 -12.02
CA ASP A 74 -4.63 6.81 -11.57
C ASP A 74 -4.51 6.92 -10.04
N LEU A 75 -5.08 7.99 -9.46
CA LEU A 75 -5.12 8.17 -8.01
C LEU A 75 -5.82 7.00 -7.31
N ALA A 76 -6.98 6.59 -7.83
CA ALA A 76 -7.71 5.44 -7.31
C ALA A 76 -6.85 4.17 -7.34
N LEU A 77 -6.11 3.94 -8.43
CA LEU A 77 -5.24 2.76 -8.55
C LEU A 77 -4.00 2.82 -7.66
N ILE A 78 -3.39 4.00 -7.49
CA ILE A 78 -2.28 4.23 -6.53
C ILE A 78 -2.74 3.89 -5.11
N CYS A 79 -3.97 4.26 -4.76
CA CYS A 79 -4.58 3.98 -3.45
C CYS A 79 -5.06 2.53 -3.28
N ALA A 80 -5.25 1.79 -4.38
CA ALA A 80 -5.88 0.47 -4.36
C ALA A 80 -4.93 -0.69 -4.03
N SER A 81 -5.52 -1.78 -3.55
CA SER A 81 -4.95 -3.14 -3.59
C SER A 81 -5.75 -3.96 -4.60
N HIS A 82 -5.53 -3.70 -5.89
CA HIS A 82 -6.42 -4.18 -6.94
C HIS A 82 -6.33 -5.70 -7.16
N SER A 83 -7.32 -6.24 -7.87
CA SER A 83 -7.41 -7.67 -8.13
C SER A 83 -7.04 -8.09 -9.56
N SER A 84 -6.38 -7.19 -10.30
CA SER A 84 -5.78 -7.49 -11.60
C SER A 84 -6.81 -7.86 -12.67
N GLU A 85 -8.06 -7.44 -12.49
CA GLU A 85 -9.01 -7.35 -13.59
C GLU A 85 -8.42 -6.49 -14.72
N ASP A 86 -8.90 -6.73 -15.95
CA ASP A 86 -8.37 -6.10 -17.16
C ASP A 86 -8.37 -4.56 -17.06
N ILE A 87 -9.35 -3.95 -16.38
CA ILE A 87 -9.39 -2.50 -16.14
C ILE A 87 -8.17 -2.01 -15.33
N HIS A 88 -7.78 -2.75 -14.29
CA HIS A 88 -6.64 -2.40 -13.44
C HIS A 88 -5.31 -2.55 -14.20
N ILE A 89 -5.13 -3.68 -14.91
CA ILE A 89 -3.92 -3.93 -15.71
C ILE A 89 -3.77 -2.87 -16.80
N ASN A 90 -4.85 -2.55 -17.51
CA ASN A 90 -4.83 -1.55 -18.58
C ASN A 90 -4.54 -0.16 -18.02
N GLN A 91 -5.08 0.19 -16.84
CA GLN A 91 -4.76 1.46 -16.19
C GLN A 91 -3.28 1.53 -15.79
N THR A 92 -2.70 0.48 -15.20
CA THR A 92 -1.25 0.43 -14.89
C THR A 92 -0.39 0.63 -16.14
N LYS A 93 -0.74 -0.02 -17.26
CA LYS A 93 -0.04 0.18 -18.55
C LYS A 93 -0.16 1.61 -19.06
N ALA A 94 -1.34 2.23 -18.93
CA ALA A 94 -1.56 3.62 -19.31
C ALA A 94 -0.70 4.56 -18.45
N MET A 95 -0.65 4.34 -17.13
CA MET A 95 0.22 5.10 -16.22
C MET A 95 1.71 4.98 -16.58
N LEU A 96 2.19 3.77 -16.87
CA LEU A 96 3.58 3.55 -17.32
C LEU A 96 3.89 4.33 -18.59
N SER A 97 2.94 4.34 -19.53
CA SER A 97 3.07 5.10 -20.78
C SER A 97 3.15 6.61 -20.54
N LYS A 98 2.34 7.15 -19.61
CA LYS A 98 2.35 8.57 -19.20
C LYS A 98 3.74 9.01 -18.69
N ILE A 99 4.42 8.13 -17.94
CA ILE A 99 5.75 8.42 -17.37
C ILE A 99 6.92 7.91 -18.23
N GLN A 100 6.65 7.32 -19.39
CA GLN A 100 7.64 6.76 -20.32
C GLN A 100 8.52 5.66 -19.70
N CYS A 101 7.95 4.84 -18.81
CA CYS A 101 8.61 3.68 -18.20
C CYS A 101 8.03 2.35 -18.70
N GLN A 102 8.72 1.27 -18.37
CA GLN A 102 8.34 -0.09 -18.74
C GLN A 102 8.03 -0.93 -17.51
N GLU A 103 7.32 -2.05 -17.72
CA GLU A 103 7.03 -3.02 -16.66
C GLU A 103 8.30 -3.54 -15.96
N SER A 104 9.41 -3.66 -16.69
CA SER A 104 10.71 -4.08 -16.14
C SER A 104 11.32 -3.10 -15.14
N ASP A 105 10.86 -1.85 -15.12
CA ASP A 105 11.30 -0.85 -14.15
C ASP A 105 10.61 -1.06 -12.79
N MET A 106 9.59 -1.92 -12.71
CA MET A 106 8.82 -2.12 -11.49
C MET A 106 9.44 -3.17 -10.57
N CYS A 107 9.66 -2.82 -9.31
CA CYS A 107 10.24 -3.71 -8.30
C CYS A 107 9.23 -4.63 -7.60
N CYS A 108 7.95 -4.66 -7.99
CA CYS A 108 6.91 -5.39 -7.24
C CYS A 108 6.78 -6.88 -7.59
N GLY A 109 7.23 -7.30 -8.77
CA GLY A 109 7.04 -8.67 -9.27
C GLY A 109 5.58 -9.06 -9.48
N GLY A 110 5.34 -10.26 -10.01
CA GLY A 110 3.99 -10.80 -10.21
C GLY A 110 3.30 -11.22 -8.91
N HIS A 111 1.98 -11.13 -8.89
CA HIS A 111 1.16 -11.59 -7.76
C HIS A 111 -0.09 -12.32 -8.26
N ILE A 112 -0.56 -13.31 -7.51
CA ILE A 112 -1.83 -14.02 -7.77
C ILE A 112 -3.00 -13.04 -7.53
N PRO A 113 -4.02 -12.96 -8.41
CA PRO A 113 -5.09 -12.00 -8.23
C PRO A 113 -5.96 -12.41 -7.04
N LEU A 114 -6.53 -11.42 -6.34
CA LEU A 114 -7.46 -11.67 -5.20
C LEU A 114 -8.81 -12.25 -5.67
N SER A 115 -9.16 -11.98 -6.92
CA SER A 115 -10.38 -12.38 -7.60
C SER A 115 -10.20 -13.80 -8.09
N GLU A 116 -11.04 -14.68 -7.55
CA GLU A 116 -11.06 -16.08 -7.90
C GLU A 116 -11.35 -16.29 -9.39
N ASP A 117 -12.17 -15.43 -10.00
CA ASP A 117 -12.51 -15.52 -11.42
C ASP A 117 -11.32 -15.20 -12.32
N VAL A 118 -10.58 -14.13 -11.99
CA VAL A 118 -9.33 -13.79 -12.70
C VAL A 118 -8.32 -14.91 -12.50
N TYR A 119 -8.19 -15.44 -11.28
CA TYR A 119 -7.24 -16.51 -10.99
C TYR A 119 -7.55 -17.79 -11.79
N LYS A 120 -8.81 -18.24 -11.78
CA LYS A 120 -9.27 -19.39 -12.56
C LYS A 120 -9.02 -19.21 -14.06
N LYS A 121 -9.23 -17.99 -14.58
CA LYS A 121 -8.94 -17.67 -16.00
C LYS A 121 -7.44 -17.82 -16.28
N TRP A 122 -6.58 -17.26 -15.44
CA TRP A 122 -5.13 -17.33 -15.61
C TRP A 122 -4.60 -18.76 -15.55
N ILE A 123 -5.09 -19.59 -14.60
CA ILE A 123 -4.71 -21.01 -14.51
C ILE A 123 -5.08 -21.75 -15.80
N LYS A 124 -6.29 -21.55 -16.33
CA LYS A 124 -6.75 -22.22 -17.55
C LYS A 124 -5.94 -21.86 -18.80
N SER A 125 -5.25 -20.72 -18.78
CA SER A 125 -4.46 -20.21 -19.90
C SER A 125 -2.95 -20.27 -19.65
N ASP A 126 -2.50 -20.94 -18.58
CA ASP A 126 -1.10 -20.96 -18.14
C ASP A 126 -0.46 -19.55 -18.09
N PHE A 127 -1.25 -18.55 -17.68
CA PHE A 127 -0.81 -17.15 -17.68
C PHE A 127 0.18 -16.89 -16.55
N ILE A 128 1.32 -16.27 -16.88
CA ILE A 128 2.36 -15.89 -15.93
C ILE A 128 2.21 -14.40 -15.60
N ALA A 129 1.88 -14.12 -14.34
CA ALA A 129 1.69 -12.76 -13.85
C ALA A 129 3.02 -11.99 -13.77
N GLY A 130 3.07 -10.81 -14.40
CA GLY A 130 4.19 -9.85 -14.28
C GLY A 130 3.91 -8.72 -13.27
N PRO A 131 4.85 -7.77 -13.07
CA PRO A 131 4.67 -6.62 -12.19
C PRO A 131 3.38 -5.82 -12.38
N ILE A 132 2.85 -5.67 -13.60
CA ILE A 132 1.56 -4.96 -13.80
C ILE A 132 0.37 -5.70 -13.20
N CYS A 133 0.52 -7.00 -12.94
CA CYS A 133 -0.47 -7.84 -12.31
C CYS A 133 -0.38 -7.81 -10.77
N ASN A 134 0.59 -7.08 -10.20
CA ASN A 134 0.71 -6.94 -8.76
C ASN A 134 -0.41 -6.07 -8.19
N ASN A 135 -1.01 -6.44 -7.07
CA ASN A 135 -2.06 -5.63 -6.43
C ASN A 135 -1.60 -4.22 -6.00
N CYS A 136 -0.28 -3.98 -5.93
CA CYS A 136 0.32 -2.68 -5.65
C CYS A 136 0.83 -1.98 -6.91
N SER A 137 0.59 -2.50 -8.11
CA SER A 137 1.22 -2.00 -9.33
C SER A 137 0.99 -0.50 -9.56
N GLY A 138 -0.24 0.00 -9.31
CA GLY A 138 -0.55 1.43 -9.38
C GLY A 138 0.34 2.29 -8.47
N LYS A 139 0.51 1.89 -7.20
CA LYS A 139 1.44 2.56 -6.27
C LYS A 139 2.87 2.57 -6.80
N HIS A 140 3.34 1.46 -7.38
CA HIS A 140 4.70 1.40 -7.93
C HIS A 140 4.89 2.38 -9.09
N VAL A 141 3.95 2.43 -10.03
CA VAL A 141 4.03 3.40 -11.13
C VAL A 141 3.95 4.83 -10.60
N GLY A 142 3.10 5.09 -9.60
CA GLY A 142 3.05 6.37 -8.90
C GLY A 142 4.39 6.76 -8.26
N MET A 143 5.07 5.84 -7.57
CA MET A 143 6.38 6.08 -6.96
C MET A 143 7.47 6.37 -8.01
N ILE A 144 7.44 5.68 -9.15
CA ILE A 144 8.36 5.96 -10.26
C ILE A 144 8.07 7.36 -10.84
N GLY A 145 6.78 7.71 -11.05
CA GLY A 145 6.38 9.06 -11.47
C GLY A 145 6.84 10.13 -10.49
N GLY A 146 6.68 9.91 -9.18
CA GLY A 146 7.17 10.80 -8.13
C GLY A 146 8.70 10.96 -8.16
N ALA A 147 9.44 9.86 -8.31
CA ALA A 147 10.89 9.89 -8.48
C ALA A 147 11.31 10.76 -9.68
N LEU A 148 10.69 10.56 -10.84
CA LEU A 148 10.97 11.34 -12.05
C LEU A 148 10.57 12.82 -11.90
N ALA A 149 9.52 13.13 -11.13
CA ALA A 149 9.14 14.50 -10.83
C ALA A 149 10.20 15.21 -9.97
N LEU A 150 10.81 14.49 -9.02
CA LEU A 150 11.94 14.95 -8.20
C LEU A 150 13.29 14.98 -8.95
N ASN A 151 13.32 14.63 -10.24
CA ASN A 151 14.56 14.41 -11.02
C ASN A 151 15.49 13.36 -10.38
N ALA A 152 14.91 12.39 -9.68
CA ALA A 152 15.60 11.25 -9.08
C ALA A 152 15.64 10.08 -10.08
N PRO A 153 16.59 9.13 -9.93
CA PRO A 153 16.63 7.94 -10.76
C PRO A 153 15.36 7.09 -10.60
N VAL A 154 14.98 6.36 -11.64
CA VAL A 154 13.96 5.29 -11.54
C VAL A 154 14.51 4.11 -10.75
N LYS A 155 15.78 3.81 -10.93
CA LYS A 155 16.44 2.68 -10.30
C LYS A 155 16.43 2.81 -8.77
N ASP A 156 16.18 1.69 -8.09
CA ASP A 156 16.20 1.56 -6.64
C ASP A 156 15.16 2.46 -5.93
N TYR A 157 14.05 2.82 -6.59
CA TYR A 157 12.98 3.63 -5.98
C TYR A 157 12.29 2.95 -4.78
N ASP A 158 12.46 1.65 -4.64
CA ASP A 158 12.02 0.82 -3.51
C ASP A 158 12.97 0.88 -2.31
N CYS A 159 14.16 1.46 -2.45
CA CYS A 159 15.10 1.62 -1.35
C CYS A 159 14.70 2.79 -0.45
N LEU A 160 14.73 2.60 0.88
CA LEU A 160 14.37 3.64 1.86
C LEU A 160 15.20 4.94 1.76
N ARG A 161 16.43 4.85 1.23
CA ARG A 161 17.32 6.02 1.00
C ARG A 161 17.06 6.73 -0.32
N HIS A 162 16.17 6.21 -1.16
CA HIS A 162 15.83 6.84 -2.42
C HIS A 162 15.11 8.19 -2.17
N PRO A 163 15.36 9.24 -2.97
CA PRO A 163 14.72 10.55 -2.77
C PRO A 163 13.20 10.49 -2.65
N MET A 164 12.54 9.62 -3.44
CA MET A 164 11.09 9.40 -3.33
C MET A 164 10.69 8.81 -1.97
N GLN A 165 11.43 7.83 -1.44
CA GLN A 165 11.08 7.21 -0.15
C GLN A 165 11.41 8.13 1.03
N ILE A 166 12.44 8.97 0.91
CA ILE A 166 12.71 10.04 1.88
C ILE A 166 11.55 11.04 1.90
N HIS A 167 11.02 11.41 0.73
CA HIS A 167 9.86 12.30 0.64
C HIS A 167 8.61 11.65 1.25
N VAL A 168 8.33 10.38 0.94
CA VAL A 168 7.25 9.61 1.57
C VAL A 168 7.41 9.61 3.09
N LYS A 169 8.61 9.34 3.60
CA LYS A 169 8.88 9.34 5.05
C LYS A 169 8.56 10.68 5.70
N ARG A 170 8.97 11.79 5.08
CA ARG A 170 8.65 13.15 5.56
C ARG A 170 7.13 13.37 5.63
N VAL A 171 6.40 13.04 4.58
CA VAL A 171 4.92 13.21 4.54
C VAL A 171 4.23 12.31 5.59
N MET A 172 4.73 11.08 5.79
CA MET A 172 4.23 10.20 6.85
C MET A 172 4.47 10.79 8.25
N GLU A 173 5.66 11.34 8.51
CA GLU A 173 6.00 12.00 9.78
C GLU A 173 5.10 13.21 10.05
N GLU A 174 4.88 14.05 9.02
CA GLU A 174 4.03 15.23 9.10
C GLU A 174 2.56 14.87 9.37
N LEU A 175 2.00 13.86 8.69
CA LEU A 175 0.59 13.49 8.86
C LEU A 175 0.29 12.66 10.10
N ILE A 176 1.20 11.76 10.49
CA ILE A 176 1.02 10.95 11.70
C ILE A 176 1.29 11.79 12.96
N ASN A 177 2.02 12.91 12.82
CA ASN A 177 2.40 13.79 13.93
C ASN A 177 3.14 13.03 15.05
N LEU A 178 3.98 12.06 14.64
CA LEU A 178 4.89 11.33 15.51
C LEU A 178 6.34 11.69 15.17
N PRO A 179 7.23 11.77 16.17
CA PRO A 179 8.63 12.03 15.90
C PRO A 179 9.26 10.82 15.18
N ALA A 180 10.24 11.07 14.32
CA ALA A 180 10.90 10.05 13.49
C ALA A 180 11.45 8.83 14.26
N LYS A 181 11.78 8.99 15.55
CA LYS A 181 12.26 7.91 16.44
C LYS A 181 11.18 6.89 16.81
N ASP A 182 9.91 7.25 16.65
CA ASP A 182 8.74 6.42 16.98
C ASP A 182 8.11 5.81 15.72
N LEU A 183 8.80 5.93 14.57
CA LEU A 183 8.44 5.37 13.27
C LEU A 183 9.51 4.38 12.81
N ASP A 184 9.19 3.09 12.90
CA ASP A 184 10.02 2.06 12.29
C ASP A 184 9.66 1.86 10.82
N TRP A 185 10.60 1.30 10.07
CA TRP A 185 10.42 0.99 8.65
C TRP A 185 10.81 -0.44 8.35
N ALA A 186 9.95 -1.13 7.62
CA ALA A 186 10.18 -2.50 7.14
C ALA A 186 9.97 -2.55 5.61
N ILE A 187 10.32 -3.68 5.00
CA ILE A 187 9.99 -3.97 3.60
C ILE A 187 8.64 -4.70 3.57
N ASP A 188 7.68 -4.17 2.81
CA ASP A 188 6.38 -4.83 2.59
C ASP A 188 6.49 -5.91 1.50
N GLY A 189 5.46 -6.75 1.36
CA GLY A 189 5.44 -7.84 0.38
C GLY A 189 5.47 -7.41 -1.10
N CYS A 190 5.34 -6.11 -1.37
CA CYS A 190 5.53 -5.52 -2.71
C CYS A 190 6.93 -4.91 -2.91
N ASN A 191 7.85 -5.12 -1.96
CA ASN A 191 9.22 -4.59 -1.91
C ASN A 191 9.37 -3.11 -1.55
N LEU A 192 8.31 -2.30 -1.50
CA LEU A 192 8.40 -0.94 -1.00
C LEU A 192 8.54 -0.87 0.52
N PRO A 193 9.15 0.21 1.06
CA PRO A 193 9.15 0.46 2.48
C PRO A 193 7.73 0.71 3.01
N THR A 194 7.45 0.20 4.20
CA THR A 194 6.21 0.46 4.95
C THR A 194 6.54 0.94 6.35
N PRO A 195 5.83 1.95 6.87
CA PRO A 195 5.99 2.40 8.24
C PRO A 195 5.31 1.42 9.20
N ALA A 196 5.86 1.32 10.41
CA ALA A 196 5.21 0.80 11.58
C ALA A 196 5.20 1.88 12.67
N PHE A 197 4.06 2.03 13.35
CA PHE A 197 3.84 3.02 14.39
C PHE A 197 2.72 2.58 15.33
N LEU A 198 2.46 3.41 16.34
CA LEU A 198 1.45 3.23 17.39
C LEU A 198 0.19 4.02 17.09
#